data_AF-A0A538UB19-F1
#
_entry.id   AF-A0A538UB19-F1
#
_cell.length_a   1.000
_cell.length_b   1.000
_cell.length_c   1.000
_cell.angle_alpha   90.00
_cell.angle_beta   90.00
_cell.angle_gamma   90.00
#
_symmetry.space_group_name_H-M   'P 1'
#
loop_
_entity.id
_entity.type
_entity.pdbx_description
1 polymer ?
#
loop_
_entity_poly.entity_id
_entity_poly.type
_entity_poly.pdbx_seq_one_letter_code
_entity_poly.pdbx_strand_id
1 'polypeptide(L)'
;MSVSPNGRIDAVWNDTRGSTDSTKSALDYSYSVDGGVTWSANEQASPKWDSTIGWPRQNKIGDYYHMISRNDGTDLAWAATFNGEEDVYFLRIPSTVTAASDRVPPLRMSGGRPNPFHGSTIIRFEMPKDGGRAFLAVFDPAGRRVATLVNGFVPGGAGSARWSGVDDAGRVVKSGLYLARLETAGRSETTKLMLLR
;
A
#
# COMPACT_ATOMS: atom_id res chain seq x y z
N MET A 1 -6.73 10.08 8.46
CA MET A 1 -5.73 9.19 7.81
C MET A 1 -4.65 10.05 7.15
N SER A 2 -3.41 9.57 7.12
CA SER A 2 -2.27 10.23 6.47
C SER A 2 -1.23 9.18 6.03
N VAL A 3 -0.33 9.54 5.12
CA VAL A 3 0.72 8.66 4.59
C VAL A 3 2.08 9.29 4.80
N SER A 4 3.01 8.55 5.40
CA SER A 4 4.38 9.02 5.65
C SER A 4 5.23 9.00 4.36
N PRO A 5 6.38 9.70 4.33
CA PRO A 5 7.30 9.65 3.20
C PRO A 5 7.83 8.24 2.85
N ASN A 6 7.88 7.33 3.82
CA ASN A 6 8.27 5.92 3.60
C ASN A 6 7.10 5.00 3.17
N GLY A 7 5.90 5.56 2.97
CA GLY A 7 4.72 4.83 2.50
C GLY A 7 3.91 4.11 3.58
N ARG A 8 4.22 4.33 4.88
CA ARG A 8 3.36 3.89 5.98
C ARG A 8 2.04 4.65 5.93
N ILE A 9 0.93 3.94 5.99
CA ILE A 9 -0.42 4.49 6.09
C ILE A 9 -0.78 4.51 7.58
N ASP A 10 -1.16 5.68 8.09
CA ASP A 10 -1.62 5.85 9.46
C ASP A 10 -3.12 6.17 9.45
N ALA A 11 -3.89 5.44 10.24
CA ALA A 11 -5.33 5.60 10.37
C ALA A 11 -5.72 5.83 11.83
N VAL A 12 -6.71 6.71 12.02
CA VAL A 12 -7.34 6.96 13.31
C VAL A 12 -8.85 7.02 13.13
N TRP A 13 -9.59 6.60 14.15
CA TRP A 13 -11.05 6.67 14.17
C TRP A 13 -11.55 6.76 15.61
N ASN A 14 -12.80 7.22 15.77
CA ASN A 14 -13.49 7.12 17.04
C ASN A 14 -14.25 5.81 17.13
N ASP A 15 -14.14 5.15 18.26
CA ASP A 15 -14.78 3.86 18.50
C ASP A 15 -15.64 3.88 19.77
N THR A 16 -16.90 3.49 19.61
CA THR A 16 -17.88 3.37 20.70
C THR A 16 -18.10 1.93 21.13
N ARG A 17 -17.43 0.93 20.52
CA ARG A 17 -17.62 -0.49 20.86
C ARG A 17 -17.24 -0.81 22.30
N GLY A 18 -16.42 0.02 22.93
CA GLY A 18 -16.08 -0.05 24.35
C GLY A 18 -17.10 0.62 25.29
N SER A 19 -18.24 1.10 24.79
CA SER A 19 -19.30 1.77 25.54
C SER A 19 -20.57 0.93 25.55
N THR A 20 -21.23 0.84 26.71
CA THR A 20 -22.47 0.07 26.89
C THR A 20 -23.69 0.73 26.23
N ASP A 21 -23.65 2.04 26.03
CA ASP A 21 -24.74 2.87 25.52
C ASP A 21 -24.35 3.64 24.24
N SER A 22 -23.18 3.35 23.68
CA SER A 22 -22.60 4.02 22.50
C SER A 22 -22.38 5.53 22.65
N THR A 23 -22.39 6.08 23.87
CA THR A 23 -22.16 7.52 24.11
C THR A 23 -20.69 7.85 24.33
N LYS A 24 -19.91 6.87 24.79
CA LYS A 24 -18.48 7.06 25.09
C LYS A 24 -17.63 6.56 23.93
N SER A 25 -16.91 7.47 23.29
CA SER A 25 -15.92 7.15 22.26
C SER A 25 -14.51 7.17 22.83
N ALA A 26 -13.62 6.35 22.29
CA ALA A 26 -12.17 6.57 22.38
C ALA A 26 -11.59 6.74 20.97
N LEU A 27 -10.43 7.38 20.88
CA LEU A 27 -9.66 7.47 19.66
C LEU A 27 -8.81 6.20 19.58
N ASP A 28 -8.93 5.48 18.48
CA ASP A 28 -8.09 4.33 18.15
C ASP A 28 -7.16 4.66 16.99
N TYR A 29 -6.02 3.98 16.95
CA TYR A 29 -4.97 4.10 15.96
C TYR A 29 -4.57 2.73 15.42
N SER A 30 -4.28 2.69 14.12
CA SER A 30 -3.65 1.54 13.46
C SER A 30 -2.84 2.03 12.25
N TYR A 31 -1.79 1.29 11.89
CA TYR A 31 -0.96 1.60 10.75
C TYR A 31 -0.72 0.40 9.85
N SER A 32 -0.37 0.68 8.59
CA SER A 32 0.03 -0.32 7.60
C SER A 32 1.34 0.09 6.94
N VAL A 33 2.22 -0.88 6.72
CA VAL A 33 3.51 -0.68 6.03
C VAL A 33 3.57 -1.36 4.65
N ASP A 34 2.50 -2.05 4.25
CA ASP A 34 2.42 -2.85 3.03
C ASP A 34 1.34 -2.34 2.04
N GLY A 35 1.00 -1.05 2.15
CA GLY A 35 0.02 -0.42 1.28
C GLY A 35 -1.44 -0.74 1.64
N GLY A 36 -1.70 -1.08 2.91
CA GLY A 36 -3.04 -1.35 3.45
C GLY A 36 -3.48 -2.81 3.35
N VAL A 37 -2.57 -3.74 3.04
CA VAL A 37 -2.87 -5.18 2.95
C VAL A 37 -2.99 -5.79 4.34
N THR A 38 -2.05 -5.48 5.23
CA THR A 38 -2.09 -5.82 6.65
C THR A 38 -1.99 -4.56 7.50
N TRP A 39 -2.51 -4.66 8.72
CA TRP A 39 -2.62 -3.56 9.68
C TRP A 39 -2.09 -3.99 11.04
N SER A 40 -1.52 -3.05 11.78
CA SER A 40 -1.18 -3.26 13.19
C SER A 40 -2.44 -3.55 14.00
N ALA A 41 -2.27 -4.09 15.21
CA ALA A 41 -3.34 -4.12 16.18
C ALA A 41 -3.90 -2.70 16.39
N ASN A 42 -5.20 -2.64 16.68
CA ASN A 42 -5.85 -1.38 17.04
C ASN A 42 -5.40 -1.01 18.44
N GLU A 43 -4.87 0.20 18.59
CA GLU A 43 -4.40 0.73 19.86
C GLU A 43 -5.21 1.95 20.25
N GLN A 44 -5.76 1.95 21.46
CA GLN A 44 -6.47 3.10 21.99
C GLN A 44 -5.46 4.22 22.28
N ALA A 45 -5.58 5.32 21.54
CA ALA A 45 -4.66 6.44 21.56
C ALA A 45 -5.06 7.56 22.55
N SER A 46 -6.27 7.48 23.13
CA SER A 46 -6.77 8.50 24.06
C SER A 46 -7.59 7.89 25.22
N PRO A 47 -7.91 8.67 26.26
CA PRO A 47 -9.02 8.36 27.17
C PRO A 47 -10.35 8.28 26.42
N LYS A 48 -11.40 7.77 27.09
CA LYS A 48 -12.78 7.83 26.59
C LYS A 48 -13.40 9.20 26.88
N TRP A 49 -14.23 9.72 25.98
CA TRP A 49 -15.02 10.94 26.16
C TRP A 49 -16.46 10.77 25.66
N ASP A 50 -17.33 11.70 26.04
CA ASP A 50 -18.71 11.73 25.59
C ASP A 50 -18.84 12.41 24.23
N SER A 51 -18.95 11.62 23.16
CA SER A 51 -19.05 12.16 21.80
C SER A 51 -20.43 12.77 21.50
N THR A 52 -21.40 12.68 22.42
CA THR A 52 -22.77 13.16 22.23
C THR A 52 -23.01 14.56 22.79
N ILE A 53 -22.04 15.14 23.51
CA ILE A 53 -22.18 16.49 24.06
C ILE A 53 -22.40 17.50 22.93
N GLY A 54 -23.49 18.28 23.04
CA GLY A 54 -23.94 19.22 22.01
C GLY A 54 -25.07 18.68 21.12
N TRP A 55 -25.36 17.38 21.14
CA TRP A 55 -26.52 16.82 20.46
C TRP A 55 -27.84 17.06 21.24
N PRO A 56 -29.00 17.31 20.59
CA PRO A 56 -29.20 17.49 19.15
C PRO A 56 -28.98 18.93 18.66
N ARG A 57 -28.78 19.89 19.58
CA ARG A 57 -28.63 21.32 19.26
C ARG A 57 -27.14 21.71 19.21
N GLN A 58 -26.52 21.42 18.07
CA GLN A 58 -25.08 21.50 17.91
C GLN A 58 -24.55 22.94 17.86
N ASN A 59 -23.83 23.35 18.92
CA ASN A 59 -23.10 24.63 19.02
C ASN A 59 -21.58 24.40 19.14
N LYS A 60 -21.11 23.25 18.66
CA LYS A 60 -19.73 22.77 18.71
C LYS A 60 -19.10 22.82 17.30
N ILE A 61 -17.78 22.95 17.23
CA ILE A 61 -16.88 22.91 16.05
C ILE A 61 -17.11 21.64 15.22
N GLY A 62 -17.48 20.52 15.87
CA GLY A 62 -17.79 19.24 15.24
C GLY A 62 -16.60 18.29 15.20
N ASP A 63 -16.80 17.15 14.53
CA ASP A 63 -15.80 16.07 14.45
C ASP A 63 -14.60 16.48 13.58
N TYR A 64 -13.62 17.17 14.17
CA TYR A 64 -12.39 17.60 13.52
C TYR A 64 -11.27 16.58 13.70
N TYR A 65 -10.61 16.23 12.59
CA TYR A 65 -9.35 15.46 12.58
C TYR A 65 -8.39 16.06 11.57
N HIS A 66 -7.15 16.24 11.98
CA HIS A 66 -6.04 16.52 11.06
C HIS A 66 -4.82 15.72 11.48
N MET A 67 -4.17 15.06 10.52
CA MET A 67 -3.06 14.17 10.81
C MET A 67 -1.94 14.33 9.79
N ILE A 68 -0.70 14.34 10.27
CA ILE A 68 0.52 14.37 9.45
C ILE A 68 1.41 13.19 9.86
N SER A 69 1.71 12.35 8.89
CA SER A 69 2.56 11.18 9.06
C SER A 69 3.99 11.49 8.65
N ARG A 70 4.94 11.11 9.50
CA ARG A 70 6.37 11.23 9.29
C ARG A 70 7.02 9.85 9.38
N ASN A 71 8.30 9.77 9.01
CA ASN A 71 9.01 8.50 9.12
C ASN A 71 9.16 8.02 10.58
N ASP A 72 9.29 8.95 11.53
CA ASP A 72 9.50 8.70 12.96
C ASP A 72 8.21 8.61 13.79
N GLY A 73 7.04 8.86 13.20
CA GLY A 73 5.77 8.81 13.89
C GLY A 73 4.70 9.63 13.19
N THR A 74 3.64 9.95 13.91
CA THR A 74 2.48 10.65 13.38
C THR A 74 2.01 11.72 14.37
N ASP A 75 1.73 12.91 13.87
CA ASP A 75 1.10 13.98 14.64
C ASP A 75 -0.37 14.07 14.29
N LEU A 76 -1.21 14.09 15.32
CA LEU A 76 -2.65 14.18 15.20
C LEU A 76 -3.16 15.38 15.99
N ALA A 77 -4.05 16.14 15.37
CA ALA A 77 -4.96 17.05 16.04
C ALA A 77 -6.39 16.55 15.89
N TRP A 78 -7.18 16.52 16.97
CA TRP A 78 -8.59 16.13 16.91
C TRP A 78 -9.44 16.87 17.95
N ALA A 79 -10.74 16.96 17.70
CA ALA A 79 -11.70 17.50 18.66
C ALA A 79 -12.22 16.41 19.61
N ALA A 80 -12.30 16.71 20.90
CA ALA A 80 -12.90 15.83 21.90
C ALA A 80 -13.50 16.64 23.07
N THR A 81 -14.25 15.95 23.94
CA THR A 81 -14.97 16.58 25.05
C THR A 81 -14.55 16.09 26.43
N PHE A 82 -13.23 15.89 26.62
CA PHE A 82 -12.70 15.31 27.86
C PHE A 82 -13.09 16.05 29.14
N ASN A 83 -13.33 17.36 29.06
CA ASN A 83 -13.71 18.22 30.18
C ASN A 83 -15.18 18.69 30.12
N GLY A 84 -15.99 18.12 29.23
CA GLY A 84 -17.40 18.52 29.04
C GLY A 84 -17.61 19.69 28.07
N GLU A 85 -16.54 20.39 27.68
CA GLU A 85 -16.54 21.34 26.56
C GLU A 85 -15.87 20.70 25.35
N GLU A 86 -15.91 21.34 24.18
CA GLU A 86 -15.21 20.80 23.01
C GLU A 86 -13.93 21.59 22.79
N ASP A 87 -12.81 20.86 22.81
CA ASP A 87 -11.49 21.40 22.64
C ASP A 87 -10.71 20.63 21.57
N VAL A 88 -9.70 21.27 21.00
CA VAL A 88 -8.75 20.63 20.08
C VAL A 88 -7.57 20.09 20.89
N TYR A 89 -7.36 18.78 20.79
CA TYR A 89 -6.25 18.06 21.41
C TYR A 89 -5.20 17.71 20.38
N PHE A 90 -3.95 17.61 20.83
CA PHE A 90 -2.81 17.20 20.02
C PHE A 90 -2.12 15.97 20.63
N LEU A 91 -1.76 15.02 19.78
CA LEU A 91 -1.04 13.81 20.15
C LEU A 91 0.04 13.51 19.11
N ARG A 92 1.25 13.20 19.58
CA ARG A 92 2.27 12.52 18.78
C ARG A 92 2.29 11.05 19.12
N ILE A 93 2.07 10.21 18.12
CA ILE A 93 2.19 8.76 18.20
C ILE A 93 3.57 8.39 17.61
N PRO A 94 4.55 7.97 18.43
CA PRO A 94 5.86 7.58 17.91
C PRO A 94 5.75 6.28 17.11
N SER A 95 6.53 6.16 16.05
CA SER A 95 6.62 4.91 15.30
C SER A 95 7.38 3.87 16.13
N THR A 96 6.71 2.80 16.54
CA THR A 96 7.34 1.61 17.14
C THR A 96 7.92 0.68 16.09
N VAL A 97 7.70 0.97 14.79
CA VAL A 97 8.48 0.39 13.71
C VAL A 97 9.91 0.88 13.91
N THR A 98 10.73 0.06 14.57
CA THR A 98 12.18 0.26 14.63
C THR A 98 12.61 0.57 13.22
N ALA A 99 13.38 1.64 13.03
CA ALA A 99 14.08 1.91 11.79
C ALA A 99 15.16 0.82 11.59
N ALA A 100 14.75 -0.43 11.43
CA ALA A 100 15.44 -1.31 10.54
C ALA A 100 15.46 -0.54 9.23
N SER A 101 16.65 -0.25 8.73
CA SER A 101 16.90 0.22 7.38
C SER A 101 16.45 -0.86 6.37
N ASP A 102 15.24 -1.36 6.46
CA ASP A 102 14.53 -2.00 5.38
C ASP A 102 13.98 -0.85 4.54
N ARG A 103 14.88 -0.23 3.77
CA ARG A 103 14.50 0.18 2.43
C ARG A 103 13.79 -1.03 1.87
N VAL A 104 12.45 -1.03 1.83
CA VAL A 104 11.71 -2.02 1.06
C VAL A 104 12.43 -2.02 -0.28
N PRO A 105 13.14 -3.11 -0.67
CA PRO A 105 13.98 -3.07 -1.84
C PRO A 105 13.11 -2.51 -2.96
N PRO A 106 13.57 -1.49 -3.71
CA PRO A 106 12.77 -0.98 -4.80
C PRO A 106 12.37 -2.20 -5.63
N LEU A 107 11.09 -2.27 -6.02
CA LEU A 107 10.68 -3.26 -7.00
C LEU A 107 11.66 -3.13 -8.15
N ARG A 108 12.40 -4.20 -8.47
CA ARG A 108 13.42 -4.17 -9.51
C ARG A 108 13.06 -5.21 -10.54
N MET A 109 13.07 -4.80 -11.80
CA MET A 109 12.97 -5.72 -12.92
C MET A 109 14.17 -5.50 -13.85
N SER A 110 14.97 -6.54 -14.07
CA SER A 110 16.27 -6.45 -14.74
C SER A 110 16.21 -6.75 -16.24
N GLY A 111 15.02 -6.63 -16.84
CA GLY A 111 14.80 -6.94 -18.26
C GLY A 111 14.73 -8.43 -18.56
N GLY A 112 14.40 -8.74 -19.81
CA GLY A 112 14.51 -10.09 -20.36
C GLY A 112 15.98 -10.45 -20.64
N ARG A 113 16.37 -11.70 -20.37
CA ARG A 113 17.64 -12.28 -20.84
C ARG A 113 17.37 -13.63 -21.54
N PRO A 114 17.79 -13.80 -22.80
CA PRO A 114 18.41 -12.79 -23.67
C PRO A 114 17.45 -11.65 -24.08
N ASN A 115 17.99 -10.51 -24.51
CA ASN A 115 17.25 -9.40 -25.11
C ASN A 115 18.20 -8.57 -25.99
N PRO A 116 18.05 -8.56 -27.33
CA PRO A 116 17.00 -9.23 -28.10
C PRO A 116 17.02 -10.76 -27.97
N PHE A 117 15.88 -11.41 -28.25
CA PHE A 117 15.77 -12.87 -28.14
C PHE A 117 15.09 -13.52 -29.35
N HIS A 118 15.49 -14.76 -29.64
CA HIS A 118 14.83 -15.67 -30.55
C HIS A 118 14.17 -16.79 -29.73
N GLY A 119 12.88 -17.02 -29.93
CA GLY A 119 12.13 -18.06 -29.20
C GLY A 119 11.69 -17.65 -27.79
N SER A 120 12.61 -17.43 -26.84
CA SER A 120 12.21 -17.11 -25.45
C SER A 120 13.18 -16.21 -24.69
N THR A 121 12.65 -15.48 -23.71
CA THR A 121 13.41 -14.69 -22.74
C THR A 121 12.96 -14.97 -21.32
N ILE A 122 13.86 -14.80 -20.35
CA ILE A 122 13.57 -14.87 -18.91
C ILE A 122 13.62 -13.46 -18.35
N ILE A 123 12.50 -12.99 -17.80
CA ILE A 123 12.37 -11.71 -17.11
C ILE A 123 12.66 -11.97 -15.64
N ARG A 124 13.70 -11.32 -15.11
CA ARG A 124 14.08 -11.44 -13.69
C ARG A 124 13.61 -10.23 -12.91
N PHE A 125 13.05 -10.47 -11.73
CA PHE A 125 12.54 -9.43 -10.85
C PHE A 125 12.84 -9.74 -9.38
N GLU A 126 12.71 -8.74 -8.53
CA GLU A 126 12.92 -8.87 -7.08
C GLU A 126 11.67 -8.38 -6.34
N MET A 127 11.07 -9.27 -5.55
CA MET A 127 9.93 -8.99 -4.71
C MET A 127 10.38 -8.44 -3.35
N PRO A 128 9.55 -7.62 -2.68
CA PRO A 128 9.74 -7.29 -1.26
C PRO A 128 9.98 -8.55 -0.41
N LYS A 129 10.73 -8.42 0.69
CA LYS A 129 11.17 -9.56 1.53
C LYS A 129 10.01 -10.45 2.01
N ASP A 130 8.84 -9.86 2.26
CA ASP A 130 7.65 -10.57 2.74
C ASP A 130 6.84 -11.22 1.61
N GLY A 131 7.28 -11.06 0.35
CA GLY A 131 6.53 -11.48 -0.83
C GLY A 131 5.29 -10.63 -1.05
N GLY A 132 4.35 -11.15 -1.84
CA GLY A 132 3.07 -10.49 -2.05
C GLY A 132 2.38 -10.88 -3.34
N ARG A 133 1.19 -10.30 -3.55
CA ARG A 133 0.45 -10.47 -4.79
C ARG A 133 1.12 -9.65 -5.90
N ALA A 134 1.53 -10.33 -6.97
CA ALA A 134 2.15 -9.74 -8.13
C ALA A 134 1.35 -10.05 -9.40
N PHE A 135 1.36 -9.08 -10.31
CA PHE A 135 0.85 -9.20 -11.66
C PHE A 135 1.95 -8.84 -12.65
N LEU A 136 2.45 -9.82 -13.41
CA LEU A 136 3.44 -9.62 -14.47
C LEU A 136 2.81 -9.93 -15.80
N ALA A 137 2.74 -8.94 -16.68
CA ALA A 137 2.18 -9.09 -18.01
C ALA A 137 3.05 -8.44 -19.09
N VAL A 138 2.90 -8.91 -20.32
CA VAL A 138 3.53 -8.38 -21.52
C VAL A 138 2.50 -7.61 -22.33
N PHE A 139 2.90 -6.45 -22.86
CA PHE A 139 2.08 -5.52 -23.62
C PHE A 139 2.73 -5.21 -24.96
N ASP A 140 1.92 -4.94 -25.97
CA ASP A 140 2.38 -4.38 -27.24
C ASP A 140 2.63 -2.85 -27.11
N PRO A 141 3.23 -2.19 -28.13
CA PRO A 141 3.49 -0.75 -28.10
C PRO A 141 2.23 0.12 -28.01
N ALA A 142 1.06 -0.43 -28.34
CA ALA A 142 -0.23 0.26 -28.18
C ALA A 142 -0.81 0.11 -26.77
N GLY A 143 -0.09 -0.57 -25.86
CA GLY A 143 -0.51 -0.81 -24.49
C GLY A 143 -1.54 -1.93 -24.33
N ARG A 144 -1.80 -2.73 -25.38
CA ARG A 144 -2.70 -3.88 -25.28
C ARG A 144 -1.96 -5.04 -24.63
N ARG A 145 -2.60 -5.69 -23.65
CA ARG A 145 -2.03 -6.88 -23.00
C ARG A 145 -1.98 -8.03 -24.00
N VAL A 146 -0.80 -8.63 -24.10
CA VAL A 146 -0.48 -9.75 -24.99
C VAL A 146 -0.46 -11.05 -24.21
N ALA A 147 0.23 -11.08 -23.07
CA ALA A 147 0.39 -12.28 -22.27
C ALA A 147 0.42 -11.97 -20.77
N THR A 148 -0.11 -12.87 -19.96
CA THR A 148 -0.01 -12.84 -18.49
C THR A 148 0.97 -13.92 -18.06
N LEU A 149 2.06 -13.52 -17.39
CA LEU A 149 3.13 -14.43 -16.96
C LEU A 149 3.02 -14.80 -15.48
N VAL A 150 2.54 -13.87 -14.65
CA VAL A 150 2.28 -14.08 -13.22
C VAL A 150 0.99 -13.37 -12.85
N ASN A 151 0.12 -14.05 -12.12
CA ASN A 151 -1.08 -13.46 -11.52
C ASN A 151 -1.40 -14.18 -10.21
N GLY A 152 -0.77 -13.75 -9.11
CA GLY A 152 -0.92 -14.45 -7.84
C GLY A 152 0.12 -14.06 -6.80
N PHE A 153 0.20 -14.83 -5.73
CA PHE A 153 1.19 -14.64 -4.69
C PHE A 153 2.57 -15.11 -5.15
N VAL A 154 3.59 -14.29 -4.90
CA VAL A 154 5.00 -14.61 -5.16
C VAL A 154 5.78 -14.45 -3.85
N PRO A 155 6.60 -15.44 -3.46
CA PRO A 155 7.48 -15.32 -2.29
C PRO A 155 8.44 -14.14 -2.42
N GLY A 156 8.93 -13.64 -1.28
CA GLY A 156 9.89 -12.55 -1.26
C GLY A 156 11.26 -12.90 -1.82
N GLY A 157 11.97 -11.89 -2.31
CA GLY A 157 13.29 -12.05 -2.91
C GLY A 157 13.25 -12.24 -4.44
N ALA A 158 14.28 -12.91 -4.97
CA ALA A 158 14.47 -13.04 -6.42
C ALA A 158 13.43 -13.96 -7.06
N GLY A 159 12.75 -13.46 -8.10
CA GLY A 159 11.78 -14.18 -8.92
C GLY A 159 12.12 -14.10 -10.41
N SER A 160 11.49 -14.98 -11.20
CA SER A 160 11.60 -14.90 -12.66
C SER A 160 10.37 -15.46 -13.36
N ALA A 161 10.13 -14.98 -14.58
CA ALA A 161 9.09 -15.51 -15.45
C ALA A 161 9.62 -15.65 -16.89
N ARG A 162 9.21 -16.70 -17.58
CA ARG A 162 9.60 -16.98 -18.96
C ARG A 162 8.51 -16.50 -19.91
N TRP A 163 8.90 -15.83 -20.99
CA TRP A 163 8.02 -15.54 -22.11
C TRP A 163 8.61 -16.08 -23.42
N SER A 164 7.78 -16.79 -24.20
CA SER A 164 8.17 -17.42 -25.47
C SER A 164 7.62 -16.71 -26.71
N GLY A 165 7.21 -15.44 -26.58
CA GLY A 165 6.63 -14.69 -27.70
C GLY A 165 5.30 -15.30 -28.16
N VAL A 166 4.51 -15.82 -27.22
CA VAL A 166 3.13 -16.29 -27.41
C VAL A 166 2.18 -15.43 -26.60
N ASP A 167 0.97 -15.20 -27.12
CA ASP A 167 -0.10 -14.50 -26.42
C ASP A 167 -0.90 -15.44 -25.50
N ASP A 168 -1.83 -14.88 -24.73
CA ASP A 168 -2.71 -15.64 -23.82
C ASP A 168 -3.60 -16.68 -24.55
N ALA A 169 -3.78 -16.55 -25.88
CA ALA A 169 -4.51 -17.51 -26.70
C ALA A 169 -3.60 -18.59 -27.33
N GLY A 170 -2.31 -18.63 -26.95
CA GLY A 170 -1.32 -19.58 -27.46
C GLY A 170 -0.81 -19.25 -28.87
N ARG A 171 -1.15 -18.07 -29.42
CA ARG A 171 -0.73 -17.66 -30.75
C ARG A 171 0.63 -16.98 -30.71
N VAL A 172 1.41 -17.25 -31.73
CA VAL A 172 2.71 -16.65 -31.93
C VAL A 172 2.56 -15.18 -32.34
N VAL A 173 3.17 -14.25 -31.59
CA VAL A 173 3.10 -12.81 -31.89
C VAL A 173 4.17 -12.38 -32.91
N LYS A 174 4.07 -11.18 -33.50
CA LYS A 174 5.06 -10.70 -34.48
C LYS A 174 6.38 -10.29 -33.82
N SER A 175 7.48 -10.32 -34.57
CA SER A 175 8.75 -9.68 -34.14
C SER A 175 8.53 -8.20 -33.85
N GLY A 176 9.24 -7.65 -32.86
CA GLY A 176 9.12 -6.23 -32.50
C GLY A 176 9.36 -5.94 -31.02
N LEU A 177 9.09 -4.69 -30.65
CA LEU A 177 9.16 -4.19 -29.28
C LEU A 177 7.92 -4.58 -28.49
N TYR A 178 8.13 -5.04 -27.27
CA TYR A 178 7.11 -5.30 -26.27
C TYR A 178 7.53 -4.70 -24.93
N LEU A 179 6.56 -4.51 -24.03
CA LEU A 179 6.79 -4.02 -22.67
C LEU A 179 6.37 -5.11 -21.68
N ALA A 180 7.27 -5.56 -20.82
CA ALA A 180 6.89 -6.32 -19.64
C ALA A 180 6.66 -5.35 -18.48
N ARG A 181 5.55 -5.49 -17.76
CA ARG A 181 5.19 -4.68 -16.61
C ARG A 181 4.86 -5.57 -15.42
N LEU A 182 5.57 -5.35 -14.31
CA LEU A 182 5.35 -5.99 -13.02
C LEU A 182 4.64 -5.00 -12.09
N GLU A 183 3.54 -5.42 -11.49
CA GLU A 183 2.76 -4.64 -10.52
C GLU A 183 2.67 -5.40 -9.19
N THR A 184 2.93 -4.72 -8.08
CA THR A 184 2.78 -5.26 -6.72
C THR A 184 2.62 -4.12 -5.71
N ALA A 185 1.71 -4.28 -4.74
CA ALA A 185 1.51 -3.33 -3.62
C ALA A 185 1.51 -1.84 -4.03
N GLY A 186 0.78 -1.48 -5.09
CA GLY A 186 0.68 -0.11 -5.61
C GLY A 186 1.91 0.41 -6.36
N ARG A 187 2.95 -0.42 -6.56
CA ARG A 187 4.15 -0.10 -7.34
C ARG A 187 4.12 -0.80 -8.68
N SER A 188 4.76 -0.21 -9.68
CA SER A 188 4.92 -0.82 -11.00
C SER A 188 6.30 -0.59 -11.57
N GLU A 189 6.89 -1.63 -12.15
CA GLU A 189 8.14 -1.57 -12.91
C GLU A 189 7.89 -2.02 -14.34
N THR A 190 8.52 -1.36 -15.31
CA THR A 190 8.36 -1.69 -16.74
C THR A 190 9.72 -1.85 -17.42
N THR A 191 9.85 -2.86 -18.27
CA THR A 191 11.06 -3.10 -19.06
C THR A 191 10.72 -3.43 -20.52
N LYS A 192 11.63 -3.10 -21.42
CA LYS A 192 11.49 -3.35 -22.86
C LYS A 192 11.99 -4.74 -23.22
N LEU A 193 11.26 -5.44 -24.08
CA LEU A 193 11.63 -6.72 -24.66
C LEU A 193 11.66 -6.60 -26.17
N MET A 194 12.74 -7.06 -26.80
CA MET A 194 12.91 -7.09 -28.25
C MET A 194 12.85 -8.53 -28.73
N LEU A 195 11.76 -8.89 -29.40
CA LEU A 195 11.57 -10.21 -29.99
C LEU A 195 12.03 -10.20 -31.45
N LEU A 196 12.94 -11.11 -31.78
CA LEU A 196 13.39 -11.41 -33.14
C LEU A 196 12.90 -12.80 -33.52
N ARG A 197 12.41 -12.96 -34.75
CA ARG A 197 12.11 -14.26 -35.35
C ARG A 197 12.76 -14.37 -36.71
#